data_AF-A0AB37D766-F1
#
_entry.id   AF-A0AB37D766-F1
#
_cell.length_a   1.000
_cell.length_b   1.000
_cell.length_c   1.000
_cell.angle_alpha   90.00
_cell.angle_beta   90.00
_cell.angle_gamma   90.00
#
_symmetry.space_group_name_H-M   'P 1'
#
loop_
_entity.id
_entity.type
_entity.pdbx_description
1 polymer ?
#
loop_
_entity_poly.entity_id
_entity_poly.type
_entity_poly.pdbx_seq_one_letter_code
_entity_poly.pdbx_strand_id
1 'polypeptide(L)'
;MKMSSMKSILNDLKKNLMTGISYMMPIIIIAGVTMGVSSLLGSVFFNVNEFTEEVLAAQGSPMLDFITWCYDSGSLMFTLMYPVFSGYIAFGIANRPGIAPGFLGGLLVEQMGTGFLGAILAGFAAGYSIKWLNKNIKINTQLKLESSKIQFIP
;
A
#
# COMPACT_ATOMS: atom_id res chain seq x y z
N MET A 1 -15.56 28.44 -21.55
CA MET A 1 -14.75 27.24 -21.86
C MET A 1 -13.77 26.79 -20.76
N LYS A 2 -13.37 27.62 -19.77
CA LYS A 2 -12.45 27.21 -18.69
C LYS A 2 -13.06 26.33 -17.57
N MET A 3 -14.36 26.45 -17.31
CA MET A 3 -15.01 25.80 -16.16
C MET A 3 -15.21 24.28 -16.32
N SER A 4 -15.32 23.78 -17.56
CA SER A 4 -15.41 22.34 -17.86
C SER A 4 -14.07 21.62 -17.67
N SER A 5 -12.95 22.26 -18.03
CA SER A 5 -11.60 21.69 -17.90
C SER A 5 -11.17 21.51 -16.44
N MET A 6 -11.47 22.49 -15.58
CA MET A 6 -11.11 22.41 -14.15
C MET A 6 -11.91 21.32 -13.42
N LYS A 7 -13.22 21.18 -13.72
CA LYS A 7 -14.02 20.06 -13.21
C LYS A 7 -13.50 18.71 -13.68
N SER A 8 -13.01 18.60 -14.92
CA SER A 8 -12.41 17.36 -15.43
C SER A 8 -11.16 16.95 -14.65
N ILE A 9 -10.24 17.88 -14.40
CA ILE A 9 -9.01 17.59 -13.64
C ILE A 9 -9.34 17.16 -12.21
N LEU A 10 -10.28 17.85 -11.55
CA LEU A 10 -10.74 17.48 -10.21
C LEU A 10 -11.36 16.08 -10.19
N ASN A 11 -12.15 15.73 -11.21
CA ASN A 11 -12.74 14.41 -11.34
C ASN A 11 -11.66 13.32 -11.54
N ASP A 12 -10.61 13.60 -12.33
CA ASP A 12 -9.50 12.67 -12.52
C ASP A 12 -8.69 12.47 -11.24
N LEU A 13 -8.37 13.55 -10.53
CA LEU A 13 -7.69 13.48 -9.23
C LEU A 13 -8.52 12.69 -8.22
N LYS A 14 -9.82 12.98 -8.12
CA LYS A 14 -10.75 12.23 -7.27
C LYS A 14 -10.78 10.76 -7.65
N LYS A 15 -10.85 10.43 -8.93
CA LYS A 15 -10.86 9.05 -9.41
C LYS A 15 -9.57 8.30 -9.01
N ASN A 16 -8.42 8.94 -9.16
CA ASN A 16 -7.13 8.34 -8.79
C ASN A 16 -7.01 8.15 -7.27
N LEU A 17 -7.49 9.12 -6.50
CA LEU A 17 -7.56 9.01 -5.04
C LEU A 17 -8.49 7.86 -4.61
N MET A 18 -9.70 7.80 -5.19
CA MET A 18 -10.67 6.73 -4.93
C MET A 18 -10.11 5.36 -5.29
N THR A 19 -9.34 5.26 -6.38
CA THR A 19 -8.63 4.02 -6.75
C THR A 19 -7.71 3.59 -5.61
N GLY A 20 -6.87 4.50 -5.10
CA GLY A 20 -6.02 4.24 -3.93
C GLY A 20 -6.79 3.72 -2.73
N ILE A 21 -7.87 4.42 -2.33
CA ILE A 21 -8.68 4.05 -1.16
C ILE A 21 -9.29 2.65 -1.35
N SER A 22 -9.88 2.37 -2.51
CA SER A 22 -10.56 1.10 -2.79
C SER A 22 -9.62 -0.10 -2.72
N TYR A 23 -8.40 0.01 -3.20
CA TYR A 23 -7.42 -1.09 -3.13
C TYR A 23 -6.81 -1.26 -1.73
N MET A 24 -6.75 -0.19 -0.94
CA MET A 24 -6.27 -0.22 0.43
C MET A 24 -7.30 -0.81 1.42
N MET A 25 -8.59 -0.50 1.23
CA MET A 25 -9.67 -0.94 2.12
C MET A 25 -9.66 -2.43 2.49
N PRO A 26 -9.62 -3.40 1.55
CA PRO A 26 -9.67 -4.81 1.93
C PRO A 26 -8.51 -5.22 2.84
N ILE A 27 -7.33 -4.64 2.67
CA ILE A 27 -6.15 -4.95 3.49
C ILE A 27 -6.35 -4.45 4.93
N ILE A 28 -6.78 -3.20 5.08
CA ILE A 28 -6.97 -2.59 6.41
C ILE A 28 -8.13 -3.24 7.16
N ILE A 29 -9.21 -3.58 6.45
CA ILE A 29 -10.36 -4.24 7.08
C ILE A 29 -9.93 -5.58 7.66
N ILE A 30 -9.19 -6.39 6.90
CA ILE A 30 -8.68 -7.68 7.39
C ILE A 30 -7.71 -7.46 8.56
N ALA A 31 -6.79 -6.50 8.43
CA ALA A 31 -5.83 -6.18 9.47
C ALA A 31 -6.51 -5.82 10.81
N GLY A 32 -7.47 -4.90 10.77
CA GLY A 32 -8.18 -4.44 11.97
C GLY A 32 -9.06 -5.52 12.60
N VAL A 33 -9.71 -6.35 11.78
CA VAL A 33 -10.50 -7.48 12.29
C VAL A 33 -9.59 -8.50 12.97
N THR A 34 -8.48 -8.89 12.34
CA THR A 34 -7.53 -9.85 12.94
C THR A 34 -6.92 -9.32 14.23
N MET A 35 -6.43 -8.07 14.24
CA MET A 35 -5.86 -7.46 15.45
C MET A 35 -6.89 -7.35 16.59
N GLY A 36 -8.12 -6.96 16.27
CA GLY A 36 -9.20 -6.83 17.26
C GLY A 36 -9.62 -8.18 17.84
N VAL A 37 -9.76 -9.20 16.99
CA VAL A 37 -10.06 -10.57 17.47
C VAL A 37 -8.92 -11.10 18.33
N SER A 38 -7.67 -10.93 17.90
CA SER A 38 -6.51 -11.33 18.70
C SER A 38 -6.49 -10.65 20.06
N SER A 39 -6.70 -9.32 20.13
CA SER A 39 -6.67 -8.61 21.42
C SER A 39 -7.79 -9.00 22.36
N LEU A 40 -8.99 -9.24 21.84
CA LEU A 40 -10.10 -9.76 22.63
C LEU A 40 -9.78 -11.15 23.19
N LEU A 41 -9.22 -12.05 22.38
CA LEU A 41 -8.83 -13.39 22.82
C LEU A 41 -7.69 -13.33 23.86
N GLY A 42 -6.69 -12.50 23.65
CA GLY A 42 -5.60 -12.28 24.61
C GLY A 42 -6.11 -11.77 25.96
N SER A 43 -7.04 -10.79 25.94
CA SER A 43 -7.62 -10.23 27.15
C SER A 43 -8.50 -11.22 27.90
N VAL A 44 -9.37 -11.97 27.21
CA VAL A 44 -10.32 -12.89 27.86
C VAL A 44 -9.64 -14.15 28.42
N PHE A 45 -8.72 -14.76 27.67
CA PHE A 45 -8.13 -16.05 28.04
C PHE A 45 -6.86 -15.92 28.89
N PHE A 46 -6.12 -14.83 28.73
CA PHE A 46 -4.79 -14.67 29.33
C PHE A 46 -4.68 -13.43 30.21
N ASN A 47 -5.74 -12.62 30.33
CA ASN A 47 -5.76 -11.33 31.04
C ASN A 47 -4.64 -10.38 30.55
N VAL A 48 -4.39 -10.44 29.24
CA VAL A 48 -3.37 -9.65 28.56
C VAL A 48 -4.04 -8.39 28.02
N ASN A 49 -3.59 -7.23 28.50
CA ASN A 49 -4.05 -5.93 27.98
C ASN A 49 -3.14 -5.41 26.86
N GLU A 50 -1.88 -5.85 26.82
CA GLU A 50 -0.90 -5.46 25.80
C GLU A 50 -0.07 -6.66 25.35
N PHE A 51 0.10 -6.84 24.04
CA PHE A 51 0.99 -7.87 23.49
C PHE A 51 2.44 -7.38 23.56
N THR A 52 3.08 -7.58 24.71
CA THR A 52 4.49 -7.27 24.93
C THR A 52 5.32 -8.55 25.08
N GLU A 53 6.64 -8.46 24.92
CA GLU A 53 7.54 -9.62 25.09
C GLU A 53 7.40 -10.28 26.47
N GLU A 54 7.00 -9.53 27.50
CA GLU A 54 6.74 -10.03 28.84
C GLU A 54 5.55 -11.01 28.88
N VAL A 55 4.56 -10.83 28.01
CA VAL A 55 3.38 -11.70 27.91
C VAL A 55 3.72 -13.03 27.23
N LEU A 56 4.52 -12.99 26.17
CA LEU A 56 5.09 -14.19 25.53
C LEU A 56 5.92 -15.00 26.53
N ALA A 57 6.74 -14.32 27.35
CA ALA A 57 7.57 -14.94 28.37
C ALA A 57 6.76 -15.47 29.58
N ALA A 58 5.63 -14.83 29.93
CA ALA A 58 4.88 -15.13 31.15
C ALA A 58 4.11 -16.46 31.11
N GLN A 59 3.70 -16.96 29.93
CA GLN A 59 2.81 -18.13 29.88
C GLN A 59 3.30 -19.30 29.01
N GLY A 60 4.26 -19.12 28.09
CA GLY A 60 4.85 -20.22 27.30
C GLY A 60 3.83 -21.17 26.66
N SER A 61 2.61 -20.69 26.40
CA SER A 61 1.48 -21.49 25.95
C SER A 61 1.38 -21.40 24.43
N PRO A 62 1.32 -22.52 23.70
CA PRO A 62 1.20 -22.52 22.25
C PRO A 62 0.00 -21.70 21.72
N MET A 63 -1.04 -21.54 22.54
CA MET A 63 -2.21 -20.73 22.21
C MET A 63 -1.90 -19.23 22.22
N LEU A 64 -1.09 -18.76 23.18
CA LEU A 64 -0.73 -17.34 23.29
C LEU A 64 0.24 -16.92 22.17
N ASP A 65 1.17 -17.80 21.82
CA ASP A 65 2.08 -17.59 20.68
C ASP A 65 1.29 -17.44 19.37
N PHE A 66 0.27 -18.28 19.17
CA PHE A 66 -0.61 -18.19 18.01
C PHE A 66 -1.43 -16.89 17.97
N ILE A 67 -1.97 -16.45 19.11
CA ILE A 67 -2.73 -15.19 19.19
C ILE A 67 -1.83 -13.99 18.90
N THR A 68 -0.62 -13.99 19.46
CA THR A 68 0.37 -12.92 19.25
C THR A 68 0.83 -12.89 17.79
N TRP A 69 1.10 -14.04 17.18
CA TRP A 69 1.40 -14.12 15.75
C TRP A 69 0.27 -13.57 14.87
N CYS A 70 -0.99 -13.86 15.21
CA CYS A 70 -2.15 -13.28 14.52
C CYS A 70 -2.20 -11.75 14.66
N TYR A 71 -1.91 -11.24 15.86
CA TYR A 71 -1.87 -9.79 16.12
C TYR A 71 -0.78 -9.11 15.30
N ASP A 72 0.44 -9.64 15.34
CA ASP A 72 1.61 -9.12 14.62
C ASP A 72 1.39 -9.14 13.11
N SER A 73 0.79 -10.21 12.59
CA SER A 73 0.41 -10.31 11.18
C SER A 73 -0.57 -9.21 10.79
N GLY A 74 -1.57 -8.92 11.62
CA GLY A 74 -2.49 -7.81 11.41
C GLY A 74 -1.80 -6.45 11.49
N SER A 75 -0.88 -6.25 12.43
CA SER A 75 -0.08 -5.03 12.57
C SER A 75 0.78 -4.76 11.32
N LEU A 76 1.41 -5.81 10.79
CA LEU A 76 2.19 -5.73 9.56
C LEU A 76 1.32 -5.34 8.36
N MET A 77 0.11 -5.90 8.25
CA MET A 77 -0.84 -5.50 7.21
C MET A 77 -1.29 -4.04 7.37
N PHE A 78 -1.42 -3.54 8.61
CA PHE A 78 -1.73 -2.14 8.88
C PHE A 78 -0.64 -1.19 8.43
N THR A 79 0.63 -1.57 8.61
CA THR A 79 1.82 -0.81 8.15
C THR A 79 1.84 -0.66 6.61
N LEU A 80 1.27 -1.63 5.89
CA LEU A 80 1.15 -1.58 4.43
C LEU A 80 0.10 -0.58 3.92
N MET A 81 -0.65 0.07 4.82
CA MET A 81 -1.65 1.08 4.48
C MET A 81 -1.11 2.16 3.54
N TYR A 82 -0.06 2.89 3.93
CA TYR A 82 0.45 4.00 3.11
C TYR A 82 1.17 3.54 1.82
N PRO A 83 2.00 2.48 1.82
CA PRO A 83 2.60 1.93 0.61
C PRO A 83 1.56 1.54 -0.44
N VAL A 84 0.54 0.79 -0.04
CA VAL A 84 -0.54 0.36 -0.94
C VAL A 84 -1.32 1.58 -1.42
N PHE A 85 -1.73 2.46 -0.52
CA PHE A 85 -2.51 3.64 -0.88
C PHE A 85 -1.79 4.54 -1.89
N SER A 86 -0.55 4.92 -1.61
CA SER A 86 0.29 5.75 -2.49
C SER A 86 0.58 5.04 -3.82
N GLY A 87 0.87 3.74 -3.77
CA GLY A 87 1.09 2.89 -4.95
C GLY A 87 -0.11 2.88 -5.90
N TYR A 88 -1.32 2.74 -5.36
CA TYR A 88 -2.54 2.69 -6.18
C TYR A 88 -3.07 4.07 -6.61
N ILE A 89 -2.72 5.15 -5.92
CA ILE A 89 -2.89 6.52 -6.46
C ILE A 89 -1.99 6.71 -7.68
N ALA A 90 -0.71 6.34 -7.57
CA ALA A 90 0.25 6.44 -8.67
C ALA A 90 -0.16 5.56 -9.85
N PHE A 91 -0.71 4.37 -9.57
CA PHE A 91 -1.31 3.49 -10.58
C PHE A 91 -2.47 4.15 -11.33
N GLY A 92 -3.36 4.88 -10.64
CA GLY A 92 -4.45 5.62 -11.29
C GLY A 92 -3.95 6.64 -12.33
N ILE A 93 -2.75 7.20 -12.13
CA ILE A 93 -2.18 8.24 -12.99
C ILE A 93 -1.32 7.66 -14.12
N ALA A 94 -0.46 6.69 -13.79
CA ALA A 94 0.59 6.19 -14.69
C ALA A 94 0.47 4.70 -15.03
N ASN A 95 -0.60 4.02 -14.59
CA ASN A 95 -0.79 2.56 -14.69
C ASN A 95 0.34 1.78 -13.97
N ARG A 96 0.64 0.56 -14.44
CA ARG A 96 1.63 -0.36 -13.87
C ARG A 96 3.00 0.25 -13.54
N PRO A 97 3.64 1.10 -14.40
CA PRO A 97 4.95 1.65 -14.07
C PRO A 97 4.94 2.64 -12.89
N GLY A 98 3.79 3.18 -12.51
CA GLY A 98 3.64 4.06 -11.34
C GLY A 98 3.68 3.33 -9.99
N ILE A 99 3.50 2.01 -9.97
CA ILE A 99 3.33 1.24 -8.73
C ILE A 99 4.60 1.29 -7.88
N ALA A 100 5.75 0.87 -8.42
CA ALA A 100 7.00 0.80 -7.68
C ALA A 100 7.40 2.12 -6.99
N PRO A 101 7.45 3.29 -7.67
CA PRO A 101 7.78 4.55 -7.01
C PRO A 101 6.69 5.02 -6.05
N GLY A 102 5.42 4.70 -6.31
CA GLY A 102 4.32 5.01 -5.38
C GLY A 102 4.44 4.21 -4.07
N PHE A 103 4.79 2.93 -4.15
CA PHE A 103 5.05 2.08 -2.98
C PHE A 103 6.23 2.60 -2.16
N LEU A 104 7.35 2.93 -2.82
CA LEU A 104 8.51 3.52 -2.14
C LEU A 104 8.15 4.84 -1.45
N GLY A 105 7.39 5.72 -2.11
CA GLY A 105 6.89 6.95 -1.51
C GLY A 105 6.03 6.71 -0.27
N GLY A 106 5.17 5.68 -0.30
CA GLY A 106 4.36 5.33 0.86
C GLY A 106 5.14 4.68 2.00
N LEU A 107 6.23 3.94 1.71
CA LEU A 107 7.14 3.43 2.75
C LEU A 107 7.90 4.57 3.44
N LEU A 108 8.32 5.59 2.69
CA LEU A 108 8.93 6.79 3.29
C LEU A 108 7.95 7.53 4.19
N VAL A 109 6.68 7.60 3.80
CA VAL A 109 5.62 8.24 4.61
C VAL A 109 5.46 7.54 5.96
N GLU A 110 5.48 6.20 5.96
CA GLU A 110 5.46 5.38 7.17
C GLU A 110 6.68 5.68 8.07
N GLN A 111 7.88 5.67 7.49
CA GLN A 111 9.12 5.95 8.23
C GLN A 111 9.19 7.37 8.79
N MET A 112 8.65 8.36 8.06
CA MET A 112 8.67 9.76 8.46
C MET A 112 7.49 10.15 9.37
N GLY A 113 6.49 9.28 9.56
CA GLY A 113 5.30 9.57 10.37
C GLY A 113 4.44 10.71 9.81
N THR A 114 4.53 11.01 8.51
CA THR A 114 3.77 12.12 7.88
C THR A 114 2.27 11.80 7.70
N GLY A 115 1.90 10.55 7.93
CA GLY A 115 0.53 10.07 7.95
C GLY A 115 -0.17 10.13 6.59
N PHE A 116 -1.50 10.16 6.62
CA PHE A 116 -2.34 10.04 5.42
C PHE A 116 -2.11 11.16 4.40
N LEU A 117 -1.88 12.40 4.85
CA LEU A 117 -1.63 13.53 3.95
C LEU A 117 -0.31 13.37 3.19
N GLY A 118 0.72 12.86 3.85
CA GLY A 118 1.98 12.50 3.22
C GLY A 118 1.80 11.43 2.15
N ALA A 119 0.98 10.41 2.43
CA ALA A 119 0.69 9.33 1.47
C ALA A 119 -0.03 9.84 0.21
N ILE A 120 -0.96 10.79 0.35
CA ILE A 120 -1.61 11.45 -0.79
C ILE A 120 -0.56 12.17 -1.65
N LEU A 121 0.25 13.02 -1.02
CA LEU A 121 1.26 13.81 -1.72
C LEU A 121 2.29 12.91 -2.42
N ALA A 122 2.78 11.88 -1.74
CA ALA A 122 3.72 10.91 -2.29
C ALA A 122 3.12 10.15 -3.49
N GLY A 123 1.87 9.70 -3.40
CA GLY A 123 1.20 8.98 -4.49
C GLY A 123 1.00 9.84 -5.73
N PHE A 124 0.57 11.08 -5.57
CA PHE A 124 0.44 12.02 -6.69
C PHE A 124 1.81 12.40 -7.26
N ALA A 125 2.81 12.71 -6.41
CA ALA A 125 4.16 13.04 -6.85
C ALA A 125 4.78 11.91 -7.67
N ALA A 126 4.70 10.66 -7.19
CA ALA A 126 5.17 9.48 -7.91
C ALA A 126 4.43 9.28 -9.24
N GLY A 127 3.10 9.35 -9.23
CA GLY A 127 2.29 9.16 -10.43
C GLY A 127 2.56 10.19 -11.53
N TYR A 128 2.66 11.48 -11.17
CA TYR A 128 2.99 12.53 -12.14
C TYR A 128 4.43 12.45 -12.62
N SER A 129 5.38 12.06 -11.75
CA SER A 129 6.79 11.86 -12.13
C SER A 129 6.92 10.76 -13.19
N ILE A 130 6.25 9.61 -13.01
CA ILE A 130 6.26 8.54 -14.02
C ILE A 130 5.50 8.95 -15.29
N LYS A 131 4.37 9.65 -15.17
CA LYS A 131 3.66 10.16 -16.35
C LYS A 131 4.53 11.08 -17.20
N TRP A 132 5.35 11.92 -16.55
CA TRP A 132 6.34 12.76 -17.22
C TRP A 132 7.43 11.92 -17.90
N LEU A 133 8.01 10.93 -17.19
CA LEU A 133 9.01 10.02 -17.75
C LEU A 133 8.48 9.25 -18.96
N ASN A 134 7.28 8.67 -18.88
CA ASN A 134 6.66 7.94 -19.99
C ASN A 134 6.42 8.82 -21.23
N LYS A 135 6.21 10.12 -21.05
CA LYS A 135 6.03 11.06 -22.17
C LYS A 135 7.35 11.39 -22.86
N ASN A 136 8.44 11.46 -22.09
CA ASN A 136 9.75 11.86 -22.59
C ASN A 136 10.61 10.69 -23.08
N ILE A 137 10.44 9.50 -22.48
CA ILE A 137 11.17 8.29 -22.87
C ILE A 137 10.42 7.63 -24.04
N LYS A 138 10.82 7.95 -25.27
CA LYS A 138 10.40 7.22 -26.47
C LYS A 138 11.13 5.89 -26.53
N ILE A 139 10.46 4.80 -26.15
CA ILE A 139 11.02 3.45 -26.34
C ILE A 139 11.01 3.16 -27.85
N ASN A 140 12.20 2.98 -28.43
CA ASN A 140 12.34 2.57 -29.83
C ASN A 140 11.78 1.14 -29.99
N THR A 141 10.76 0.99 -30.83
CA THR A 141 10.03 -0.24 -31.12
C THR A 141 10.94 -1.43 -31.48
N GLN A 142 12.17 -1.18 -31.94
CA GLN A 142 13.16 -2.19 -32.29
C GLN A 142 13.55 -3.10 -31.10
N LEU A 143 13.53 -2.62 -29.86
CA LEU A 143 13.88 -3.42 -28.67
C LEU A 143 12.78 -4.41 -28.26
N LYS A 144 11.52 -4.17 -28.64
CA LYS A 144 10.41 -5.11 -28.39
C LYS A 144 10.52 -6.37 -29.27
N LEU A 145 11.00 -6.21 -30.50
CA LEU A 145 11.11 -7.30 -31.48
C LEU A 145 12.30 -8.22 -31.22
N GLU A 146 13.38 -7.71 -30.63
CA GLU A 146 14.54 -8.53 -30.24
C GLU A 146 14.20 -9.45 -29.05
N SER A 147 13.45 -8.94 -28.06
CA SER A 147 13.06 -9.70 -26.87
C SER A 147 12.08 -10.86 -27.16
N SER A 148 11.29 -10.78 -28.24
CA SER A 148 10.40 -11.87 -28.65
C SER A 148 11.13 -12.95 -29.45
N LYS A 149 12.29 -12.65 -30.05
CA LYS A 149 13.12 -13.65 -30.78
C LYS A 149 13.95 -14.52 -29.83
N ILE A 150 14.33 -13.99 -28.67
CA ILE A 150 15.15 -14.72 -27.68
C ILE A 150 14.33 -15.74 -26.87
N GLN A 151 12.99 -15.64 -26.86
CA GLN A 151 12.10 -16.64 -26.26
C GLN A 151 11.88 -17.90 -27.12
N PHE A 152 12.39 -17.95 -28.37
CA PHE A 152 12.24 -19.09 -29.29
C PHE A 152 13.51 -19.93 -29.47
N ILE A 153 14.51 -19.80 -28.59
CA ILE A 153 15.64 -20.72 -28.56
C ILE A 153 15.33 -21.79 -27.50
N PRO A 154 15.06 -23.05 -27.90
CA PRO A 154 14.72 -24.14 -26.99
C PRO A 154 15.86 -24.51 -26.02
#